data_AF-A0A1F6WP90-F1
#
_entry.id   AF-A0A1F6WP90-F1
#
_cell.length_a   1.000
_cell.length_b   1.000
_cell.length_c   1.000
_cell.angle_alpha   90.00
_cell.angle_beta   90.00
_cell.angle_gamma   90.00
#
_symmetry.space_group_name_H-M   'P 1'
#
loop_
_entity.id
_entity.type
_entity.pdbx_description
1 polymer ?
#
loop_
_entity_poly.entity_id
_entity_poly.type
_entity_poly.pdbx_seq_one_letter_code
_entity_poly.pdbx_strand_id
1 'polypeptide(L)'
;MEKEIKFTALFVKNTEDLLKRFPPKHTKVFGHHSTIEFEPSNLDGIEIGKKYNIKIIGRAYDEFGDDILVENPKSKNKYPHVTLSRAKNAPSLYSKILFEKAIASNDIEYFDNEEVTVVEGYLA
;
A
#
# COMPACT_ATOMS: atom_id res chain seq x y z
N MET A 1 -30.37 -1.38 -3.80
CA MET A 1 -29.27 -0.54 -3.31
C MET A 1 -28.04 -0.92 -4.10
N GLU A 2 -27.58 -0.05 -4.99
CA GLU A 2 -26.25 -0.21 -5.58
C GLU A 2 -25.23 -0.11 -4.43
N LYS A 3 -24.30 -1.05 -4.36
CA LYS A 3 -23.25 -1.02 -3.33
C LYS A 3 -22.29 0.11 -3.68
N GLU A 4 -22.15 1.09 -2.79
CA GLU A 4 -21.19 2.18 -2.92
C GLU A 4 -19.77 1.62 -2.81
N ILE A 5 -18.94 1.87 -3.82
CA ILE A 5 -17.56 1.38 -3.86
C ILE A 5 -16.70 2.34 -3.03
N LYS A 6 -16.11 1.84 -1.95
CA LYS A 6 -15.25 2.62 -1.05
C LYS A 6 -13.89 2.92 -1.66
N PHE A 7 -13.27 1.92 -2.28
CA PHE A 7 -12.00 2.11 -2.98
C PHE A 7 -11.69 0.96 -3.95
N THR A 8 -10.87 1.24 -4.95
CA THR A 8 -10.19 0.26 -5.80
C THR A 8 -8.75 0.07 -5.32
N ALA A 9 -8.19 -1.13 -5.49
CA ALA A 9 -6.84 -1.43 -5.03
C ALA A 9 -6.22 -2.64 -5.72
N LEU A 10 -4.89 -2.75 -5.57
CA LEU A 10 -4.14 -3.99 -5.74
C LEU A 10 -4.04 -4.69 -4.37
N PHE A 11 -4.78 -5.77 -4.18
CA PHE A 11 -4.83 -6.53 -2.92
C PHE A 11 -3.69 -7.56 -2.86
N VAL A 12 -2.92 -7.55 -1.78
CA VAL A 12 -1.84 -8.51 -1.54
C VAL A 12 -2.41 -9.91 -1.44
N LYS A 13 -1.94 -10.83 -2.28
CA LYS A 13 -2.47 -12.19 -2.35
C LYS A 13 -2.10 -13.04 -1.13
N ASN A 14 -0.90 -12.83 -0.57
CA ASN A 14 -0.40 -13.53 0.60
C ASN A 14 0.20 -12.53 1.60
N THR A 15 -0.67 -11.97 2.44
CA THR A 15 -0.28 -11.01 3.46
C THR A 15 0.71 -11.62 4.45
N GLU A 16 0.55 -12.88 4.84
CA GLU A 16 1.46 -13.52 5.80
C GLU A 16 2.89 -13.61 5.27
N ASP A 17 3.08 -13.94 4.00
CA ASP A 17 4.40 -13.94 3.36
C ASP A 17 5.02 -12.53 3.35
N LEU A 18 4.23 -11.52 2.94
CA LEU A 18 4.68 -10.14 2.92
C LEU A 18 5.13 -9.69 4.32
N LEU A 19 4.33 -9.98 5.36
CA LEU A 19 4.63 -9.59 6.73
C LEU A 19 5.79 -10.38 7.35
N LYS A 20 6.08 -11.59 6.86
CA LYS A 20 7.28 -12.35 7.26
C LYS A 20 8.55 -11.75 6.67
N ARG A 21 8.51 -11.35 5.39
CA ARG A 21 9.62 -10.68 4.70
C ARG A 21 9.86 -9.26 5.22
N PHE A 22 8.79 -8.55 5.56
CA PHE A 22 8.83 -7.20 6.09
C PHE A 22 8.11 -7.13 7.45
N PRO A 23 8.77 -7.57 8.54
CA PRO A 23 8.16 -7.59 9.87
C PRO A 23 7.65 -6.20 10.27
N PRO A 24 6.36 -6.09 10.66
CA PRO A 24 5.76 -4.84 11.13
C PRO A 24 6.53 -4.17 12.27
N LYS A 25 6.68 -2.85 12.21
CA LYS A 25 7.29 -2.06 13.30
C LYS A 25 6.31 -1.61 14.38
N HIS A 26 5.00 -1.69 14.13
CA HIS A 26 3.97 -1.17 15.02
C HIS A 26 2.84 -2.16 15.31
N THR A 27 2.04 -1.86 16.35
CA THR A 27 1.03 -2.77 16.89
C THR A 27 -0.22 -2.94 16.01
N LYS A 28 -0.61 -1.93 15.24
CA LYS A 28 -1.74 -2.06 14.30
C LYS A 28 -1.21 -2.54 12.96
N VAL A 29 -1.37 -3.83 12.66
CA VAL A 29 -0.86 -4.48 11.46
C VAL A 29 -1.90 -4.48 10.34
N PHE A 30 -1.44 -4.28 9.09
CA PHE A 30 -2.25 -4.28 7.88
C PHE A 30 -1.65 -5.25 6.85
N GLY A 31 -0.92 -4.75 5.84
CA GLY A 31 -0.29 -5.54 4.78
C GLY A 31 -1.24 -5.96 3.66
N HIS A 32 -2.39 -5.31 3.52
CA HIS A 32 -3.51 -5.85 2.72
C HIS A 32 -3.55 -5.40 1.27
N HIS A 33 -3.18 -4.15 0.96
CA HIS A 33 -3.41 -3.60 -0.37
C HIS A 33 -2.60 -2.35 -0.64
N SER A 34 -2.47 -2.01 -1.94
CA SER A 34 -2.08 -0.70 -2.44
C SER A 34 -3.26 -0.04 -3.13
N THR A 35 -3.74 1.07 -2.58
CA THR A 35 -4.93 1.79 -3.07
C THR A 35 -4.69 2.35 -4.47
N ILE A 36 -5.64 2.12 -5.38
CA ILE A 36 -5.70 2.72 -6.71
C ILE A 36 -6.43 4.07 -6.60
N GLU A 37 -7.68 4.05 -6.15
CA GLU A 37 -8.53 5.24 -5.99
C GLU A 37 -9.51 5.04 -4.82
N PHE A 38 -9.72 6.10 -4.04
CA PHE A 38 -10.75 6.17 -3.00
C PHE A 38 -12.02 6.79 -3.57
N GLU A 39 -13.19 6.21 -3.26
CA GLU A 39 -14.51 6.62 -3.78
C GLU A 39 -14.52 6.82 -5.30
N PRO A 40 -14.14 5.79 -6.09
CA PRO A 40 -14.10 5.91 -7.54
C PRO A 40 -15.51 6.13 -8.11
N SER A 41 -15.63 6.99 -9.12
CA SER A 41 -16.90 7.28 -9.79
C SER A 41 -17.42 6.10 -10.62
N ASN A 42 -16.53 5.24 -11.11
CA ASN A 42 -16.83 4.00 -11.82
C ASN A 42 -15.65 3.01 -11.73
N LEU A 43 -15.75 1.86 -12.39
CA LEU A 43 -14.70 0.81 -12.40
C LEU A 43 -13.97 0.73 -13.75
N ASP A 44 -14.02 1.78 -14.57
CA ASP A 44 -13.39 1.77 -15.89
C ASP A 44 -11.88 1.60 -15.75
N GLY A 45 -11.30 0.65 -16.49
CA GLY A 45 -9.87 0.33 -16.43
C GLY A 45 -9.43 -0.55 -15.25
N ILE A 46 -10.35 -0.92 -14.34
CA ILE A 46 -10.08 -1.85 -13.25
C ILE A 46 -10.28 -3.29 -13.74
N GLU A 47 -9.20 -4.07 -13.74
CA GLU A 47 -9.22 -5.46 -14.22
C GLU A 47 -9.47 -6.42 -13.04
N ILE A 48 -10.72 -6.47 -12.57
CA ILE A 48 -11.12 -7.23 -11.38
C ILE A 48 -10.67 -8.70 -11.46
N GLY A 49 -9.98 -9.17 -10.42
CA GLY A 49 -9.49 -10.55 -10.30
C GLY A 49 -8.20 -10.83 -11.05
N LYS A 50 -7.69 -9.88 -11.85
CA LYS A 50 -6.42 -10.03 -12.54
C LYS A 50 -5.26 -9.99 -11.56
N LYS A 51 -4.32 -10.91 -11.75
CA LYS A 51 -3.12 -11.07 -10.92
C LYS A 51 -1.94 -10.34 -11.55
N TYR A 52 -1.16 -9.70 -10.71
CA TYR A 52 0.09 -9.05 -11.09
C TYR A 52 1.17 -9.40 -10.07
N ASN A 53 2.42 -9.45 -10.53
CA ASN A 53 3.56 -9.29 -9.64
C ASN A 53 4.02 -7.85 -9.78
N ILE A 54 4.04 -7.12 -8.68
CA ILE A 54 4.49 -5.73 -8.65
C ILE A 54 5.77 -5.63 -7.85
N LYS A 55 6.63 -4.70 -8.25
CA LYS A 55 7.89 -4.44 -7.55
C LYS A 55 7.66 -3.74 -6.22
N ILE A 56 8.41 -4.17 -5.22
CA ILE A 56 8.61 -3.46 -3.97
C ILE A 56 9.87 -2.60 -4.15
N ILE A 57 9.69 -1.29 -4.18
CA ILE A 57 10.74 -0.32 -4.51
C ILE A 57 11.55 0.02 -3.25
N GLY A 58 10.86 0.19 -2.13
CA GLY A 58 11.50 0.57 -0.89
C GLY A 58 10.56 0.55 0.31
N ARG A 59 11.08 0.89 1.48
CA ARG A 59 10.33 0.98 2.74
C ARG A 59 10.68 2.27 3.46
N ALA A 60 9.67 2.89 4.05
CA ALA A 60 9.83 4.00 4.97
C ALA A 60 9.13 3.65 6.29
N TYR A 61 9.76 3.97 7.41
CA TYR A 61 9.14 3.81 8.73
C TYR A 61 9.66 4.86 9.71
N ASP A 62 8.83 5.22 10.68
CA ASP A 62 9.15 6.10 11.80
C ASP A 62 8.37 5.68 13.05
N GLU A 63 8.32 6.53 14.09
CA GLU A 63 7.55 6.24 15.31
C GLU A 63 6.02 6.11 15.11
N PHE A 64 5.48 6.51 13.96
CA PHE A 64 4.04 6.52 13.69
C PHE A 64 3.62 5.52 12.60
N GLY A 65 4.47 5.27 11.62
CA GLY A 65 4.12 4.50 10.43
C GLY A 65 5.21 3.55 9.95
N ASP A 66 4.79 2.61 9.11
CA ASP A 66 5.62 1.62 8.46
C ASP A 66 4.93 1.19 7.16
N ASP A 67 5.46 1.66 6.03
CA ASP A 67 4.87 1.53 4.70
C ASP A 67 5.93 1.03 3.70
N ILE A 68 5.52 0.13 2.80
CA ILE A 68 6.31 -0.30 1.64
C ILE A 68 5.88 0.52 0.42
N LEU A 69 6.82 1.16 -0.26
CA LEU A 69 6.64 1.77 -1.57
C LEU A 69 6.62 0.68 -2.64
N VAL A 70 5.60 0.69 -3.50
CA VAL A 70 5.42 -0.32 -4.55
C VAL A 70 5.17 0.31 -5.91
N GLU A 71 5.48 -0.44 -6.96
CA GLU A 71 5.09 -0.08 -8.32
C GLU A 71 3.59 -0.34 -8.52
N ASN A 72 2.80 0.73 -8.59
CA ASN A 72 1.37 0.64 -8.90
C ASN A 72 0.98 1.79 -9.84
N PRO A 73 1.14 1.59 -11.16
CA PRO A 73 0.96 2.65 -12.15
C PRO A 73 -0.50 3.13 -12.29
N LYS A 74 -1.47 2.36 -11.79
CA LYS A 74 -2.89 2.76 -11.77
C LYS A 74 -3.22 3.68 -10.58
N SER A 75 -2.35 3.75 -9.56
CA SER A 75 -2.64 4.51 -8.35
C SER A 75 -2.69 6.02 -8.60
N LYS A 76 -3.73 6.66 -8.07
CA LYS A 76 -3.82 8.13 -8.02
C LYS A 76 -3.02 8.74 -6.87
N ASN A 77 -2.43 7.92 -6.00
CA ASN A 77 -1.58 8.38 -4.92
C ASN A 77 -0.18 8.74 -5.42
N LYS A 78 0.38 9.85 -4.91
CA LYS A 78 1.76 10.27 -5.23
C LYS A 78 2.82 9.22 -4.88
N TYR A 79 2.59 8.48 -3.79
CA TYR A 79 3.45 7.39 -3.34
C TYR A 79 2.60 6.13 -3.23
N PRO A 80 2.51 5.31 -4.28
CA PRO A 80 1.75 4.08 -4.21
C PRO A 80 2.43 3.12 -3.23
N HIS A 81 1.69 2.65 -2.24
CA HIS A 81 2.29 1.93 -1.11
C HIS A 81 1.37 0.84 -0.59
N VAL A 82 1.92 -0.06 0.22
CA VAL A 82 1.20 -0.96 1.12
C VAL A 82 1.55 -0.57 2.54
N THR A 83 0.56 -0.19 3.35
CA THR A 83 0.80 0.01 4.79
C THR A 83 1.02 -1.33 5.45
N LEU A 84 2.15 -1.49 6.16
CA LEU A 84 2.44 -2.68 6.96
C LEU A 84 1.90 -2.51 8.37
N SER A 85 2.17 -1.37 8.99
CA SER A 85 1.69 -1.10 10.34
C SER A 85 1.62 0.38 10.72
N ARG A 86 0.85 0.67 11.77
CA ARG A 86 0.70 2.00 12.37
C ARG A 86 0.80 1.97 13.89
N ALA A 87 1.36 3.02 14.47
CA ALA A 87 1.26 3.28 15.90
C ALA A 87 -0.19 3.52 16.30
N LYS A 88 -0.52 3.30 17.59
CA LYS A 88 -1.89 3.46 18.10
C LYS A 88 -2.44 4.87 17.85
N ASN A 89 -1.57 5.87 17.97
CA ASN A 89 -1.81 7.31 17.85
C ASN A 89 -1.33 7.90 16.51
N ALA A 90 -1.09 7.07 15.48
CA ALA A 90 -0.71 7.57 14.17
C ALA A 90 -1.80 8.51 13.60
N PRO A 91 -1.42 9.67 13.03
CA PRO A 91 -2.38 10.55 12.34
C PRO A 91 -3.10 9.83 11.21
N SER A 92 -4.31 10.31 10.87
CA SER A 92 -5.01 9.87 9.66
C SER A 92 -4.20 10.21 8.41
N LEU A 93 -4.23 9.33 7.40
CA LEU A 93 -3.56 9.53 6.10
C LEU A 93 -2.03 9.77 6.21
N TYR A 94 -1.39 9.18 7.22
CA TYR A 94 0.01 9.44 7.54
C TYR A 94 1.02 8.96 6.48
N SER A 95 0.67 8.02 5.59
CA SER A 95 1.61 7.50 4.57
C SER A 95 2.23 8.61 3.72
N LYS A 96 1.44 9.62 3.34
CA LYS A 96 1.94 10.74 2.54
C LYS A 96 3.02 11.52 3.29
N ILE A 97 2.76 11.81 4.57
CA ILE A 97 3.69 12.54 5.43
C ILE A 97 4.96 11.72 5.65
N LEU A 98 4.81 10.41 5.89
CA LEU A 98 5.93 9.49 6.07
C LEU A 98 6.87 9.51 4.87
N PHE A 99 6.34 9.33 3.65
CA PHE A 99 7.18 9.34 2.45
C PHE A 99 7.78 10.72 2.15
N GLU A 100 7.05 11.82 2.38
CA GLU A 100 7.60 13.17 2.23
C GLU A 100 8.80 13.41 3.16
N LYS A 101 8.69 12.98 4.42
CA LYS A 101 9.80 13.03 5.39
C LYS A 101 10.97 12.16 4.94
N ALA A 102 10.72 10.89 4.66
CA ALA A 102 11.77 9.93 4.29
C ALA A 102 12.51 10.33 3.01
N ILE A 103 11.83 10.91 2.02
CA ILE A 103 12.49 11.46 0.82
C ILE A 103 13.34 12.68 1.17
N ALA A 104 12.82 13.60 1.98
CA ALA A 104 13.55 14.81 2.36
C ALA A 104 14.82 14.50 3.19
N SER A 105 14.80 13.43 3.99
CA SER A 105 15.93 12.99 4.79
C SER A 105 16.78 11.91 4.15
N ASN A 106 16.41 11.40 2.97
CA ASN A 106 17.06 10.27 2.30
C ASN A 106 17.05 8.97 3.14
N ASP A 107 15.94 8.71 3.85
CA ASP A 107 15.72 7.56 4.75
C ASP A 107 14.79 6.50 4.16
N ILE A 108 14.74 6.36 2.83
CA ILE A 108 14.07 5.21 2.19
C ILE A 108 15.06 4.05 2.12
N GLU A 109 14.68 2.91 2.69
CA GLU A 109 15.36 1.64 2.47
C GLU A 109 14.94 1.09 1.10
N TYR A 110 15.82 1.12 0.10
CA TYR A 110 15.51 0.67 -1.26
C TYR A 110 15.78 -0.84 -1.46
N PHE A 111 15.00 -1.48 -2.32
CA PHE A 111 15.14 -2.89 -2.67
C PHE A 111 15.24 -3.08 -4.19
N ASP A 112 16.16 -3.95 -4.62
CA ASP A 112 16.41 -4.17 -6.06
C ASP A 112 15.59 -5.33 -6.66
N ASN A 113 15.32 -6.38 -5.88
CA ASN A 113 14.76 -7.65 -6.38
C ASN A 113 13.60 -8.18 -5.52
N GLU A 114 12.78 -7.29 -4.99
CA GLU A 114 11.61 -7.66 -4.19
C GLU A 114 10.32 -7.47 -4.98
N GLU A 115 9.45 -8.46 -4.94
CA GLU A 115 8.13 -8.42 -5.57
C GLU A 115 7.04 -8.95 -4.64
N VAL A 116 5.80 -8.56 -4.93
CA VAL A 116 4.62 -9.10 -4.27
C VAL A 116 3.53 -9.38 -5.29
N THR A 117 2.93 -10.56 -5.19
CA THR A 117 1.76 -10.92 -5.99
C THR A 117 0.52 -10.22 -5.43
N VAL A 118 -0.17 -9.51 -6.29
CA VAL A 118 -1.40 -8.77 -5.99
C VAL A 118 -2.54 -9.17 -6.91
N VAL A 119 -3.77 -8.91 -6.47
CA VAL A 119 -5.01 -9.09 -7.23
C VAL A 119 -5.72 -7.75 -7.31
N GLU A 120 -6.03 -7.29 -8.51
CA GLU A 120 -6.76 -6.04 -8.70
C GLU A 120 -8.25 -6.21 -8.37
N GLY A 121 -8.84 -5.23 -7.70
CA GLY A 121 -10.25 -5.27 -7.32
C GLY A 121 -10.73 -4.02 -6.61
N TYR A 122 -11.83 -4.14 -5.86
CA TYR A 122 -12.42 -3.05 -5.08
C TYR A 122 -13.00 -3.55 -3.75
N LEU A 123 -13.22 -2.61 -2.83
CA LEU A 123 -14.02 -2.80 -1.62
C LEU A 123 -15.28 -1.94 -1.71
N ALA A 124 -16.44 -2.54 -1.43
CA ALA A 124 -17.74 -1.88 -1.37
C ALA A 124 -18.41 -2.15 -0.02
#